data_AF-A9GNN2-F1
#
_entry.id   AF-A9GNN2-F1
#
_cell.length_a   1.000
_cell.length_b   1.000
_cell.length_c   1.000
_cell.angle_alpha   90.00
_cell.angle_beta   90.00
_cell.angle_gamma   90.00
#
_symmetry.space_group_name_H-M   'P 1'
#
loop_
_entity.id
_entity.type
_entity.pdbx_description
1 polymer ?
#
loop_
_entity_poly.entity_id
_entity_poly.type
_entity_poly.pdbx_seq_one_letter_code
_entity_poly.pdbx_strand_id
1 'polypeptide(L)'
;MRRRVPSGEVDDVVQTVLCDALASQGRPADPTELRRWLLGIARHKVADHHRRSAREAATELPDLPVGPPPVEARELARWAEEQASASRDARQTLSWMAREGEGEKLESIAADEQVPAARVRQRVSRMRRWMKERWMAELAAVAALAILAFVVARLLRSTSEAPVIAPLPEPQPSAPPDGPSPPIAPPSPLDALERARSLRAEALRACDEAAFRRCLDQLDEADRLDPAGRDAPEIAAARERALEALRAPTEKAPAPVNDKLDRKDESNSRPAPTPRPKVAPPPAQKPTSSVPAEQMLKEQMLKSRKAAPKSKIDEVDFPSGKL
;
A
#
# COMPACT_ATOMS: atom_id res chain seq x y z
N MET A 1 24.22 14.43 4.13
CA MET A 1 23.75 13.56 3.02
C MET A 1 22.40 14.01 2.46
N ARG A 2 21.32 14.12 3.24
CA ARG A 2 19.97 14.55 2.77
C ARG A 2 19.92 15.81 1.90
N ARG A 3 20.86 16.74 2.05
CA ARG A 3 20.97 17.96 1.21
C ARG A 3 21.65 17.76 -0.15
N ARG A 4 22.32 16.62 -0.36
CA ARG A 4 23.24 16.37 -1.48
C ARG A 4 22.86 15.15 -2.32
N VAL A 5 21.92 14.33 -1.86
CA VAL A 5 21.48 13.08 -2.49
C VAL A 5 19.95 13.09 -2.48
N PRO A 6 19.24 12.63 -3.53
CA PRO A 6 17.79 12.52 -3.55
C PRO A 6 17.27 11.71 -2.36
N SER A 7 16.09 12.03 -1.83
CA SER A 7 15.60 11.46 -0.57
C SER A 7 15.49 9.93 -0.58
N GLY A 8 15.16 9.31 -1.72
CA GLY A 8 15.08 7.86 -1.85
C GLY A 8 16.42 7.13 -1.84
N GLU A 9 17.51 7.83 -2.15
CA GLU A 9 18.87 7.28 -2.29
C GLU A 9 19.73 7.52 -1.04
N VAL A 10 19.18 8.25 -0.04
CA VAL A 10 19.95 8.63 1.15
C VAL A 10 20.37 7.40 1.95
N ASP A 11 19.45 6.47 2.16
CA ASP A 11 19.70 5.31 3.03
C ASP A 11 20.70 4.35 2.39
N ASP A 12 20.64 4.16 1.06
CA ASP A 12 21.59 3.35 0.30
C ASP A 12 23.02 3.93 0.34
N VAL A 13 23.16 5.25 0.21
CA VAL A 13 24.45 5.93 0.34
C VAL A 13 24.97 5.84 1.77
N VAL A 14 24.12 5.97 2.79
CA VAL A 14 24.49 5.77 4.21
C VAL A 14 24.98 4.35 4.44
N GLN A 15 24.24 3.34 3.98
CA GLN A 15 24.61 1.95 4.11
C GLN A 15 25.96 1.67 3.46
N THR A 16 26.17 2.16 2.23
CA THR A 16 27.45 2.02 1.52
C THR A 16 28.60 2.62 2.31
N VAL A 17 28.41 3.79 2.92
CA VAL A 17 29.44 4.45 3.75
C VAL A 17 29.77 3.62 4.99
N LEU A 18 28.77 3.04 5.65
CA LEU A 18 28.97 2.19 6.83
C LEU A 18 29.66 0.88 6.48
N CYS A 19 29.28 0.24 5.37
CA CYS A 19 29.94 -0.97 4.88
C CYS A 19 31.43 -0.71 4.57
N ASP A 20 31.74 0.35 3.83
CA ASP A 20 33.12 0.75 3.55
C ASP A 20 33.91 1.06 4.83
N ALA A 21 33.27 1.73 5.79
CA ALA A 21 33.90 2.04 7.07
C ALA A 21 34.20 0.78 7.90
N LEU A 22 33.32 -0.22 7.87
CA LEU A 22 33.52 -1.50 8.56
C LEU A 22 34.60 -2.36 7.88
N ALA A 23 34.73 -2.28 6.56
CA ALA A 23 35.72 -3.04 5.80
C ALA A 23 37.15 -2.44 5.88
N SER A 24 37.28 -1.17 6.25
CA SER A 24 38.58 -0.49 6.28
C SER A 24 39.42 -0.84 7.51
N GLN A 25 40.65 -1.30 7.27
CA GLN A 25 41.62 -1.69 8.32
C GLN A 25 42.18 -0.49 9.10
N GLY A 26 42.21 0.71 8.50
CA GLY A 26 42.77 1.93 9.11
C GLY A 26 41.79 2.75 9.94
N ARG A 27 40.86 2.12 10.66
CA ARG A 27 39.82 2.82 11.43
C ARG A 27 40.42 3.52 12.67
N PRO A 28 40.29 4.85 12.83
CA PRO A 28 40.75 5.52 14.05
C PRO A 28 40.01 5.01 15.30
N ALA A 29 40.75 4.87 16.41
CA ALA A 29 40.19 4.49 17.70
C ALA A 29 39.55 5.68 18.44
N ASP A 30 40.08 6.89 18.22
CA ASP A 30 39.52 8.11 18.82
C ASP A 30 38.16 8.47 18.18
N PRO A 31 37.10 8.69 18.97
CA PRO A 31 35.78 9.03 18.44
C PRO A 31 35.72 10.32 17.61
N THR A 32 36.59 11.30 17.89
CA THR A 32 36.61 12.58 17.16
C THR A 32 37.24 12.41 15.78
N GLU A 33 38.36 11.68 15.72
CA GLU A 33 39.00 11.26 14.48
C GLU A 33 38.10 10.32 13.66
N LEU A 34 37.41 9.38 14.31
CA LEU A 34 36.45 8.48 13.68
C LEU A 34 35.34 9.25 12.96
N ARG A 35 34.76 10.27 13.62
CA ARG A 35 33.72 11.12 13.01
C ARG A 35 34.24 11.86 11.78
N ARG A 36 35.44 12.46 11.87
CA ARG A 36 36.07 13.18 10.74
C ARG A 36 36.36 12.22 9.58
N TRP A 37 36.85 11.03 9.89
CA TRP A 37 37.16 9.99 8.93
C TRP A 37 35.90 9.45 8.22
N LEU A 38 34.83 9.15 8.96
CA LEU A 38 33.53 8.76 8.41
C LEU A 38 32.94 9.83 7.48
N LEU A 39 33.05 11.11 7.85
CA LEU A 39 32.63 12.22 6.98
C LEU A 39 33.46 12.31 5.69
N GLY A 40 34.74 11.91 5.74
CA GLY A 40 35.59 11.76 4.57
C GLY A 40 35.06 10.69 3.61
N ILE A 41 34.77 9.49 4.11
CA ILE A 41 34.17 8.39 3.32
C ILE A 41 32.83 8.85 2.72
N ALA A 42 31.97 9.45 3.54
CA ALA A 42 30.68 9.99 3.12
C ALA A 42 30.79 10.97 1.96
N ARG A 43 31.76 11.90 2.00
CA ARG A 43 31.96 12.88 0.94
C ARG A 43 32.35 12.20 -0.37
N HIS A 44 33.25 11.22 -0.32
CA HIS A 44 33.66 10.47 -1.50
C HIS A 44 32.50 9.67 -2.09
N LYS A 45 31.70 8.98 -1.27
CA LYS A 45 30.53 8.22 -1.76
C LYS A 45 29.45 9.09 -2.38
N VAL A 46 29.21 10.28 -1.84
CA VAL A 46 28.30 11.25 -2.47
C VAL A 46 28.85 11.69 -3.83
N ALA A 47 30.16 11.99 -3.93
CA ALA A 47 30.77 12.37 -5.21
C ALA A 47 30.70 11.22 -6.23
N ASP A 48 30.96 9.99 -5.81
CA ASP A 48 30.88 8.82 -6.67
C ASP A 48 29.44 8.49 -7.10
N HIS A 49 28.46 8.70 -6.22
CA HIS A 49 27.03 8.63 -6.59
C HIS A 49 26.73 9.62 -7.72
N HIS A 50 27.10 10.91 -7.58
CA HIS A 50 26.90 11.89 -8.65
C HIS A 50 27.61 11.53 -9.95
N ARG A 51 28.85 11.03 -9.87
CA ARG A 51 29.59 10.57 -11.07
C ARG A 51 28.91 9.38 -11.73
N ARG A 52 28.36 8.45 -10.95
CA ARG A 52 27.64 7.28 -11.44
C ARG A 52 26.30 7.68 -12.06
N SER A 53 25.49 8.44 -11.33
CA SER A 53 24.22 8.97 -11.81
C SER A 53 24.38 9.80 -13.07
N ALA A 54 25.46 10.58 -13.22
CA ALA A 54 25.74 11.32 -14.45
C ALA A 54 26.05 10.41 -15.64
N ARG A 55 26.66 9.23 -15.42
CA ARG A 55 26.90 8.23 -16.48
C ARG A 55 25.64 7.45 -16.82
N GLU A 56 24.84 7.11 -15.81
CA GLU A 56 23.60 6.35 -15.97
C GLU A 56 22.49 7.21 -16.60
N ALA A 57 22.37 8.48 -16.22
CA ALA A 57 21.39 9.41 -16.78
C ALA A 57 21.64 9.72 -18.27
N ALA A 58 22.87 9.54 -18.76
CA ALA A 58 23.20 9.72 -20.19
C ALA A 58 22.81 8.51 -21.04
N THR A 59 22.44 7.38 -20.43
CA THR A 59 21.85 6.26 -21.14
C THR A 59 20.34 6.47 -21.12
N GLU A 60 19.85 7.28 -22.04
CA GLU A 60 18.42 7.39 -22.32
C GLU A 60 17.93 5.99 -22.69
N LEU A 61 17.28 5.31 -21.74
CA LEU A 61 16.75 3.98 -21.98
C LEU A 61 15.82 4.10 -23.20
N PRO A 62 15.95 3.22 -24.21
CA PRO A 62 15.04 3.23 -25.35
C PRO A 62 13.62 3.22 -24.80
N ASP A 63 12.74 4.04 -25.38
CA ASP A 63 11.37 4.25 -24.95
C ASP A 63 10.65 2.91 -24.92
N LEU A 64 10.70 2.24 -23.76
CA LEU A 64 10.13 0.92 -23.61
C LEU A 64 8.62 1.11 -23.68
N PRO A 65 7.90 0.27 -24.46
CA PRO A 65 6.45 0.37 -24.51
C PRO A 65 5.94 0.33 -23.07
N VAL A 66 5.27 1.41 -22.66
CA VAL A 66 4.75 1.55 -21.30
C VAL A 66 3.93 0.30 -21.02
N GLY A 67 4.45 -0.53 -20.12
CA GLY A 67 3.80 -1.77 -19.76
C GLY A 67 2.39 -1.47 -19.28
N PRO A 68 1.48 -2.46 -19.33
CA PRO A 68 0.17 -2.32 -18.71
C PRO A 68 0.29 -1.68 -17.32
N PRO A 69 -0.56 -0.70 -16.97
CA PRO A 69 -0.46 -0.06 -15.67
C PRO A 69 -0.54 -1.13 -14.58
N PRO A 70 0.23 -0.98 -13.49
CA PRO A 70 0.25 -1.92 -12.39
C PRO A 70 -1.18 -2.15 -11.85
N VAL A 71 -1.43 -3.33 -11.30
CA VAL A 71 -2.78 -3.77 -10.90
C VAL A 71 -3.42 -2.76 -9.95
N GLU A 72 -2.65 -2.18 -9.05
CA GLU A 72 -3.05 -1.16 -8.09
C GLU A 72 -3.61 0.09 -8.78
N ALA A 73 -2.99 0.54 -9.88
CA ALA A 73 -3.47 1.70 -10.63
C ALA A 73 -4.80 1.41 -11.33
N ARG A 74 -5.00 0.17 -11.81
CA ARG A 74 -6.26 -0.26 -12.43
C ARG A 74 -7.41 -0.35 -11.42
N GLU A 75 -7.12 -0.86 -10.23
CA GLU A 75 -8.12 -0.95 -9.15
C GLU A 75 -8.51 0.45 -8.65
N LEU A 76 -7.55 1.37 -8.52
CA LEU A 76 -7.84 2.77 -8.18
C LEU A 76 -8.69 3.46 -9.26
N ALA A 77 -8.43 3.21 -10.54
CA ALA A 77 -9.25 3.74 -11.64
C ALA A 77 -10.68 3.18 -11.58
N ARG A 78 -10.85 1.86 -11.38
CA ARG A 78 -12.17 1.23 -11.24
C ARG A 78 -12.95 1.79 -10.06
N TRP A 79 -12.32 1.92 -8.90
CA TRP A 79 -12.94 2.55 -7.73
C TRP A 79 -13.38 3.99 -8.03
N ALA A 80 -12.55 4.79 -8.71
CA ALA A 80 -12.89 6.17 -9.05
C ALA A 80 -14.10 6.25 -10.02
N GLU A 81 -14.16 5.33 -10.99
CA GLU A 81 -15.30 5.20 -11.92
C GLU A 81 -16.59 4.81 -11.20
N GLU A 82 -16.53 3.85 -10.27
CA GLU A 82 -17.68 3.44 -9.44
C GLU A 82 -18.20 4.62 -8.61
N GLN A 83 -17.31 5.37 -7.97
CA GLN A 83 -17.67 6.58 -7.20
C GLN A 83 -18.30 7.67 -8.08
N ALA A 84 -17.82 7.83 -9.32
CA ALA A 84 -18.36 8.79 -10.27
C ALA A 84 -19.65 8.31 -10.97
N SER A 85 -19.97 7.01 -10.94
CA SER A 85 -21.07 6.41 -11.69
C SER A 85 -22.46 6.98 -11.34
N ALA A 86 -22.62 7.51 -10.13
CA ALA A 86 -23.88 8.05 -9.62
C ALA A 86 -24.42 9.26 -10.41
N SER A 87 -23.57 9.99 -11.14
CA SER A 87 -24.00 11.14 -11.95
C SER A 87 -23.25 11.22 -13.28
N ARG A 88 -23.97 11.59 -14.35
CA ARG A 88 -23.36 11.87 -15.66
C ARG A 88 -22.31 12.98 -15.56
N ASP A 89 -22.58 14.01 -14.77
CA ASP A 89 -21.65 15.13 -14.58
C ASP A 89 -20.39 14.69 -13.81
N ALA A 90 -20.52 13.74 -12.89
CA ALA A 90 -19.38 13.18 -12.18
C ALA A 90 -18.49 12.37 -13.12
N ARG A 91 -19.07 11.49 -13.95
CA ARG A 91 -18.34 10.74 -14.99
C ARG A 91 -17.61 11.65 -15.98
N GLN A 92 -18.25 12.71 -16.46
CA GLN A 92 -17.61 13.69 -17.35
C GLN A 92 -16.48 14.45 -16.65
N THR A 93 -16.64 14.79 -15.36
CA THR A 93 -15.55 15.46 -14.61
C THR A 93 -14.37 14.51 -14.41
N LEU A 94 -14.63 13.21 -14.21
CA LEU A 94 -13.60 12.19 -14.08
C LEU A 94 -12.83 12.00 -15.40
N SER A 95 -13.52 11.98 -16.56
CA SER A 95 -12.84 11.89 -17.85
C SER A 95 -11.94 13.10 -18.12
N TRP A 96 -12.33 14.31 -17.69
CA TRP A 96 -11.44 15.48 -17.74
C TRP A 96 -10.20 15.32 -16.86
N MET A 97 -10.33 14.72 -15.68
CA MET A 97 -9.19 14.45 -14.79
C MET A 97 -8.24 13.41 -15.37
N ALA A 98 -8.76 12.39 -16.08
CA ALA A 98 -7.94 11.40 -16.77
C ALA A 98 -7.09 12.05 -17.88
N ARG A 99 -7.72 12.84 -18.75
CA ARG A 99 -7.03 13.63 -19.80
C ARG A 99 -5.99 14.59 -19.23
N GLU A 100 -6.31 15.25 -18.10
CA GLU A 100 -5.33 16.12 -17.40
C GLU A 100 -4.13 15.32 -16.89
N GLY A 101 -4.34 14.09 -16.41
CA GLY A 101 -3.28 13.17 -16.00
C GLY A 101 -2.38 12.70 -17.15
N GLU A 102 -2.93 12.63 -18.37
CA GLU A 102 -2.19 12.39 -19.62
C GLU A 102 -1.40 13.62 -20.11
N GLY A 103 -1.47 14.73 -19.38
CA GLY A 103 -0.74 15.97 -19.67
C GLY A 103 -1.53 17.02 -20.44
N GLU A 104 -2.81 16.76 -20.74
CA GLU A 104 -3.64 17.74 -21.42
C GLU A 104 -4.03 18.91 -20.49
N LYS A 105 -3.93 20.13 -21.00
CA LYS A 105 -4.29 21.34 -20.23
C LYS A 105 -5.81 21.47 -20.10
N LEU A 106 -6.30 21.84 -18.92
CA LEU A 106 -7.74 22.02 -18.66
C LEU A 106 -8.41 23.05 -19.58
N GLU A 107 -7.65 24.01 -20.12
CA GLU A 107 -8.14 24.98 -21.09
C GLU A 107 -8.41 24.36 -22.46
N SER A 108 -7.61 23.36 -22.87
CA SER A 108 -7.82 22.57 -24.09
C SER A 108 -9.10 21.75 -23.96
N ILE A 109 -9.24 21.02 -22.85
CA ILE A 109 -10.43 20.22 -22.54
C ILE A 109 -11.70 21.11 -22.49
N ALA A 110 -11.58 22.31 -21.92
CA ALA A 110 -12.66 23.28 -21.87
C ALA A 110 -13.11 23.77 -23.26
N ALA A 111 -12.15 24.00 -24.17
CA ALA A 111 -12.42 24.40 -25.55
C ALA A 111 -13.12 23.27 -26.32
N ASP A 112 -12.64 22.03 -26.20
CA ASP A 112 -13.22 20.85 -26.87
C ASP A 112 -14.66 20.57 -26.42
N GLU A 113 -14.91 20.65 -25.12
CA GLU A 113 -16.23 20.36 -24.52
C GLU A 113 -17.19 21.56 -24.57
N GLN A 114 -16.74 22.71 -25.10
CA GLN A 114 -17.49 23.96 -25.14
C GLN A 114 -17.98 24.42 -23.75
N VAL A 115 -17.16 24.22 -22.72
CA VAL A 115 -17.45 24.62 -21.34
C VAL A 115 -16.47 25.71 -20.90
N PRO A 116 -16.88 26.76 -20.17
CA PRO A 116 -15.94 27.77 -19.68
C PRO A 116 -14.83 27.15 -18.80
N ALA A 117 -13.57 27.48 -19.08
CA ALA A 117 -12.41 26.92 -18.38
C ALA A 117 -12.48 27.05 -16.84
N ALA A 118 -13.02 28.17 -16.34
CA ALA A 118 -13.25 28.37 -14.91
C ALA A 118 -14.17 27.29 -14.30
N ARG A 119 -15.21 26.86 -15.04
CA ARG A 119 -16.15 25.83 -14.60
C ARG A 119 -15.50 24.45 -14.57
N VAL A 120 -14.66 24.13 -15.55
CA VAL A 120 -13.87 22.88 -15.59
C VAL A 120 -12.95 22.81 -14.38
N ARG A 121 -12.12 23.84 -14.15
CA ARG A 121 -11.21 23.91 -12.99
C ARG A 121 -11.97 23.79 -11.66
N GLN A 122 -13.12 24.45 -11.52
CA GLN A 122 -13.91 24.39 -10.29
C GLN A 122 -14.54 23.00 -10.06
N ARG A 123 -15.00 22.32 -11.12
CA ARG A 123 -15.54 20.95 -11.03
C ARG A 123 -14.45 19.95 -10.68
N VAL A 124 -13.32 19.99 -11.38
CA VAL A 124 -12.16 19.13 -11.12
C VAL A 124 -11.64 19.33 -9.70
N SER A 125 -11.50 20.58 -9.24
CA SER A 125 -11.05 20.88 -7.87
C SER A 125 -12.01 20.32 -6.81
N ARG A 126 -13.33 20.46 -7.02
CA ARG A 126 -14.34 19.89 -6.12
C ARG A 126 -14.31 18.36 -6.13
N MET A 127 -14.21 17.73 -7.29
CA MET A 127 -14.12 16.27 -7.43
C MET A 127 -12.88 15.72 -6.72
N ARG A 128 -11.71 16.34 -6.92
CA ARG A 128 -10.47 15.94 -6.24
C ARG A 128 -10.57 15.99 -4.72
N ARG A 129 -11.20 17.03 -4.16
CA ARG A 129 -11.42 17.16 -2.72
C ARG A 129 -12.35 16.06 -2.21
N TRP A 130 -13.48 15.87 -2.87
CA TRP A 130 -14.47 14.86 -2.52
C TRP A 130 -13.88 13.44 -2.56
N MET A 131 -13.13 13.09 -3.62
CA MET A 131 -12.46 11.78 -3.72
C MET A 131 -11.42 11.57 -2.61
N LYS A 132 -10.62 12.59 -2.28
CA LYS A 132 -9.64 12.51 -1.19
C LYS A 132 -10.31 12.28 0.16
N GLU A 133 -11.39 12.99 0.45
CA GLU A 133 -12.16 12.83 1.69
C GLU A 133 -12.74 11.41 1.81
N ARG A 134 -13.32 10.88 0.72
CA ARG A 134 -13.87 9.53 0.66
C ARG A 134 -12.80 8.46 0.88
N TRP A 135 -11.67 8.58 0.18
CA TRP A 135 -10.56 7.64 0.29
C TRP A 135 -9.91 7.66 1.68
N MET A 136 -9.70 8.84 2.26
CA MET A 136 -9.21 8.98 3.64
C MET A 136 -10.15 8.31 4.66
N ALA A 137 -11.48 8.40 4.46
CA ALA A 137 -12.45 7.75 5.32
C ALA A 137 -12.38 6.21 5.22
N GLU A 138 -12.22 5.66 4.01
CA GLU A 138 -12.03 4.22 3.80
C GLU A 138 -10.73 3.72 4.44
N LEU A 139 -9.61 4.44 4.26
CA LEU A 139 -8.33 4.12 4.90
C LEU A 139 -8.41 4.19 6.43
N ALA A 140 -9.10 5.18 6.99
CA ALA A 140 -9.32 5.30 8.42
C ALA A 140 -10.15 4.12 8.97
N ALA A 141 -11.17 3.67 8.23
CA ALA A 141 -11.98 2.52 8.61
C ALA A 141 -11.16 1.22 8.61
N VAL A 142 -10.33 0.99 7.59
CA VAL A 142 -9.43 -0.17 7.53
C VAL A 142 -8.40 -0.14 8.66
N ALA A 143 -7.81 1.03 8.95
CA ALA A 143 -6.87 1.19 10.05
C ALA A 143 -7.54 0.93 11.41
N ALA A 144 -8.77 1.40 11.62
CA ALA A 144 -9.54 1.15 12.84
C ALA A 144 -9.84 -0.36 13.02
N LEU A 145 -10.22 -1.06 11.95
CA LEU A 145 -10.44 -2.50 11.97
C LEU A 145 -9.14 -3.27 12.27
N ALA A 146 -8.01 -2.85 11.70
CA ALA A 146 -6.71 -3.46 11.98
C ALA A 146 -6.29 -3.28 13.45
N ILE A 147 -6.51 -2.08 14.02
CA ILE A 147 -6.27 -1.81 15.45
C ILE A 147 -7.18 -2.67 16.32
N LEU A 148 -8.47 -2.77 15.98
CA LEU A 148 -9.42 -3.61 16.71
C LEU A 148 -9.02 -5.08 16.68
N ALA A 149 -8.67 -5.61 15.51
CA ALA A 149 -8.19 -6.98 15.36
C ALA A 149 -6.92 -7.23 16.17
N PHE A 150 -5.98 -6.28 16.21
CA PHE A 150 -4.78 -6.36 17.02
C PHE A 150 -5.10 -6.38 18.53
N VAL A 151 -6.03 -5.54 19.00
CA VAL A 151 -6.47 -5.53 20.40
C VAL A 151 -7.13 -6.86 20.76
N VAL A 152 -8.03 -7.37 19.92
CA VAL A 152 -8.69 -8.69 20.12
C VAL A 152 -7.64 -9.81 20.16
N ALA A 153 -6.70 -9.83 19.22
CA ALA A 153 -5.61 -10.81 19.21
C ALA A 153 -4.75 -10.71 20.48
N ARG A 154 -4.50 -9.51 21.00
CA ARG A 154 -3.77 -9.31 22.25
C ARG A 154 -4.55 -9.85 23.45
N LEU A 155 -5.85 -9.60 23.52
CA LEU A 155 -6.72 -10.08 24.61
C LEU A 155 -6.84 -11.62 24.60
N LEU A 156 -6.98 -12.24 23.43
CA LEU A 156 -7.00 -13.70 23.28
C LEU A 156 -5.64 -14.35 23.58
N ARG A 157 -4.53 -13.66 23.31
CA ARG A 157 -3.19 -14.12 23.70
C ARG A 157 -2.98 -14.05 25.21
N SER A 158 -3.48 -13.01 25.89
CA SER A 158 -3.35 -12.93 27.35
C SER A 158 -4.09 -14.04 28.10
N THR A 159 -5.16 -14.61 27.54
CA THR A 159 -5.83 -15.77 28.16
C THR A 159 -5.14 -17.10 27.87
N SER A 160 -4.24 -17.14 26.89
CA SER A 160 -3.47 -18.34 26.51
C SER A 160 -2.10 -18.40 27.17
N GLU A 161 -1.79 -17.47 28.08
CA GLU A 161 -0.69 -17.63 29.00
C GLU A 161 -1.07 -18.79 29.93
N ALA A 162 -0.75 -20.01 29.48
CA ALA A 162 -0.80 -21.20 30.30
C ALA A 162 -0.15 -20.82 31.63
N PRO A 163 -0.79 -21.13 32.78
CA PRO A 163 -0.22 -20.80 34.08
C PRO A 163 1.21 -21.27 34.01
N VAL A 164 2.15 -20.33 34.14
CA VAL A 164 3.57 -20.63 34.22
C VAL A 164 3.66 -21.66 35.32
N ILE A 165 3.77 -22.94 34.91
CA ILE A 165 4.01 -24.05 35.81
C ILE A 165 5.29 -23.59 36.46
N ALA A 166 5.19 -23.21 37.74
CA ALA A 166 6.32 -22.68 38.49
C ALA A 166 7.49 -23.61 38.14
N PRO A 167 8.58 -23.06 37.54
CA PRO A 167 9.64 -23.90 37.02
C PRO A 167 9.96 -24.91 38.08
N LEU A 168 9.76 -26.19 37.75
CA LEU A 168 10.07 -27.30 38.64
C LEU A 168 11.46 -26.97 39.18
N PRO A 169 11.65 -26.88 40.52
CA PRO A 169 12.89 -26.36 41.10
C PRO A 169 14.04 -26.99 40.36
N GLU A 170 14.85 -26.15 39.71
CA GLU A 170 15.98 -26.58 38.90
C GLU A 170 16.73 -27.62 39.74
N PRO A 171 16.85 -28.88 39.25
CA PRO A 171 17.65 -29.85 39.96
C PRO A 171 19.03 -29.21 40.12
N GLN A 172 19.47 -29.10 41.38
CA GLN A 172 20.75 -28.48 41.72
C GLN A 172 21.82 -28.94 40.73
N PRO A 173 22.70 -28.04 40.26
CA PRO A 173 23.72 -28.35 39.28
C PRO A 173 24.57 -29.51 39.80
N SER A 174 24.19 -30.70 39.36
CA SER A 174 24.95 -31.91 39.54
C SER A 174 26.14 -31.76 38.60
N ALA A 175 27.32 -32.13 39.10
CA ALA A 175 28.63 -32.00 38.50
C ALA A 175 28.67 -32.15 36.95
N PRO A 176 29.63 -31.51 36.26
CA PRO A 176 29.80 -31.62 34.82
C PRO A 176 29.81 -33.10 34.39
N PRO A 177 28.91 -33.53 33.49
CA PRO A 177 28.93 -34.87 32.96
C PRO A 177 30.07 -34.97 31.93
N ASP A 178 31.28 -35.29 32.40
CA ASP A 178 32.41 -35.70 31.56
C ASP A 178 32.22 -37.13 31.00
N GLY A 179 31.03 -37.43 30.48
CA GLY A 179 30.67 -38.70 29.88
C GLY A 179 30.22 -38.51 28.43
N PRO A 180 30.73 -39.30 27.47
CA PRO A 180 30.21 -39.29 26.10
C PRO A 180 28.70 -39.58 26.17
N SER A 181 27.90 -38.68 25.60
CA SER A 181 26.44 -38.87 25.53
C SER A 181 26.16 -40.27 24.98
N PRO A 182 25.30 -41.07 25.64
CA PRO A 182 24.95 -42.37 25.11
C PRO A 182 24.39 -42.19 23.69
N PRO A 183 24.70 -43.09 22.75
CA PRO A 183 24.15 -43.03 21.40
C PRO A 183 22.62 -42.97 21.51
N ILE A 184 22.03 -41.95 20.88
CA ILE A 184 20.58 -41.75 20.82
C ILE A 184 19.97 -43.07 20.34
N ALA A 185 19.27 -43.76 21.24
CA ALA A 185 18.60 -45.00 20.89
C ALA A 185 17.62 -44.71 19.74
N PRO A 186 17.54 -45.57 18.71
CA PRO A 186 16.55 -45.38 17.67
C PRO A 186 15.15 -45.28 18.29
N PRO A 187 14.28 -44.39 17.75
CA PRO A 187 12.93 -44.21 18.28
C PRO A 187 12.23 -45.55 18.35
N SER A 188 11.44 -45.78 19.41
CA SER A 188 10.77 -47.05 19.56
C SER A 188 9.77 -47.24 18.40
N PRO A 189 9.50 -48.49 17.96
CA PRO A 189 8.51 -48.74 16.92
C PRO A 189 7.11 -48.17 17.23
N LEU A 190 6.76 -48.05 18.52
CA LEU A 190 5.51 -47.44 18.95
C LEU A 190 5.48 -45.94 18.67
N ASP A 191 6.58 -45.23 18.90
CA ASP A 191 6.70 -43.79 18.62
C ASP A 191 6.58 -43.50 17.12
N ALA A 192 7.10 -44.39 16.28
CA ALA A 192 6.98 -44.27 14.82
C ALA A 192 5.53 -44.38 14.34
N LEU A 193 4.75 -45.32 14.90
CA LEU A 193 3.32 -45.49 14.59
C LEU A 193 2.49 -44.29 15.06
N GLU A 194 2.75 -43.77 16.26
CA GLU A 194 2.04 -42.60 16.78
C GLU A 194 2.33 -41.35 15.94
N ARG A 195 3.60 -41.17 15.54
CA ARG A 195 4.00 -40.11 14.63
C ARG A 195 3.33 -40.23 13.26
N ALA A 196 3.24 -41.43 12.69
CA ALA A 196 2.54 -41.66 11.43
C ALA A 196 1.05 -41.30 11.51
N ARG A 197 0.37 -41.63 12.61
CA ARG A 197 -1.04 -41.25 12.85
C ARG A 197 -1.21 -39.72 12.93
N SER A 198 -0.32 -39.03 13.64
CA SER A 198 -0.34 -37.57 13.75
C SER A 198 -0.16 -36.90 12.37
N LEU A 199 0.81 -37.38 11.58
CA LEU A 199 1.07 -36.88 10.22
C LEU A 199 -0.14 -37.05 9.29
N ARG A 200 -0.86 -38.18 9.37
CA ARG A 200 -2.11 -38.37 8.59
C ARG A 200 -3.19 -37.38 8.98
N ALA A 201 -3.40 -37.15 10.28
CA ALA A 201 -4.40 -36.21 10.77
C ALA A 201 -4.08 -34.75 10.38
N GLU A 202 -2.80 -34.36 10.38
CA GLU A 202 -2.35 -33.07 9.85
C GLU A 202 -2.53 -32.96 8.33
N ALA A 203 -2.17 -34.01 7.59
CA ALA A 203 -2.28 -34.01 6.15
C ALA A 203 -3.73 -33.88 5.68
N LEU A 204 -4.67 -34.59 6.33
CA LEU A 204 -6.10 -34.46 6.03
C LEU A 204 -6.60 -33.02 6.22
N ARG A 205 -6.20 -32.34 7.31
CA ARG A 205 -6.49 -30.91 7.50
C ARG A 205 -5.88 -30.03 6.40
N ALA A 206 -4.64 -30.27 6.02
CA ALA A 206 -3.99 -29.54 4.94
C ALA A 206 -4.70 -29.76 3.58
N CYS A 207 -5.22 -30.96 3.34
CA CYS A 207 -6.03 -31.26 2.16
C CYS A 207 -7.36 -30.49 2.17
N ASP A 208 -8.04 -30.42 3.30
CA ASP A 208 -9.31 -29.69 3.45
C ASP A 208 -9.13 -28.16 3.29
N GLU A 209 -7.96 -27.62 3.67
CA GLU A 209 -7.55 -26.23 3.47
C GLU A 209 -7.05 -25.92 2.04
N ALA A 210 -7.17 -26.86 1.10
CA ALA A 210 -6.65 -26.78 -0.27
C ALA A 210 -5.11 -26.58 -0.37
N ALA A 211 -4.36 -26.91 0.68
CA ALA A 211 -2.90 -26.90 0.69
C ALA A 211 -2.34 -28.24 0.13
N PHE A 212 -2.72 -28.59 -1.09
CA PHE A 212 -2.56 -29.93 -1.67
C PHE A 212 -1.11 -30.47 -1.70
N ARG A 213 -0.10 -29.61 -1.96
CA ARG A 213 1.31 -30.04 -1.93
C ARG A 213 1.74 -30.50 -0.54
N ARG A 214 1.45 -29.68 0.48
CA ARG A 214 1.75 -29.99 1.88
C ARG A 214 1.01 -31.25 2.34
N CYS A 215 -0.24 -31.43 1.92
CA CYS A 215 -0.99 -32.65 2.19
C CYS A 215 -0.27 -33.89 1.66
N LEU A 216 0.15 -33.89 0.38
CA LEU A 216 0.85 -35.04 -0.22
C LEU A 216 2.19 -35.33 0.46
N ASP A 217 2.99 -34.29 0.76
CA ASP A 217 4.28 -34.45 1.44
C ASP A 217 4.13 -35.11 2.83
N GLN A 218 3.13 -34.70 3.60
CA GLN A 218 2.85 -35.27 4.92
C GLN A 218 2.32 -36.71 4.83
N LEU A 219 1.52 -37.05 3.82
CA LEU A 219 1.06 -38.42 3.58
C LEU A 219 2.21 -39.34 3.14
N ASP A 220 3.19 -38.84 2.39
CA ASP A 220 4.37 -39.61 1.97
C ASP A 220 5.35 -39.83 3.13
N GLU A 221 5.48 -38.87 4.05
CA GLU A 221 6.22 -39.07 5.31
C GLU A 221 5.52 -40.11 6.20
N ALA A 222 4.19 -40.02 6.32
CA ALA A 222 3.43 -41.01 7.09
C ALA A 222 3.52 -42.43 6.50
N ASP A 223 3.53 -42.56 5.18
CA ASP A 223 3.71 -43.84 4.46
C ASP A 223 5.09 -44.46 4.72
N ARG A 224 6.14 -43.62 4.78
CA ARG A 224 7.50 -44.08 5.14
C ARG A 224 7.59 -44.64 6.56
N LEU A 225 6.79 -44.13 7.48
CA LEU A 225 6.77 -44.57 8.89
C LEU A 225 5.84 -45.77 9.13
N ASP A 226 4.71 -45.83 8.42
CA ASP A 226 3.70 -46.90 8.54
C ASP A 226 2.99 -47.12 7.19
N PRO A 227 3.54 -48.01 6.34
CA PRO A 227 2.98 -48.32 5.02
C PRO A 227 1.59 -48.95 5.08
N ALA A 228 1.25 -49.64 6.18
CA ALA A 228 -0.04 -50.32 6.31
C ALA A 228 -1.20 -49.33 6.40
N GLY A 229 -0.97 -48.11 6.92
CA GLY A 229 -1.99 -47.08 6.98
C GLY A 229 -2.21 -46.29 5.68
N ARG A 230 -1.43 -46.58 4.61
CA ARG A 230 -1.64 -46.01 3.28
C ARG A 230 -2.96 -46.45 2.66
N ASP A 231 -3.38 -47.68 2.95
CA ASP A 231 -4.57 -48.32 2.36
C ASP A 231 -5.88 -47.89 3.05
N ALA A 232 -5.81 -46.99 4.04
CA ALA A 232 -7.00 -46.42 4.66
C ALA A 232 -7.81 -45.63 3.60
N PRO A 233 -9.14 -45.85 3.49
CA PRO A 233 -9.96 -45.29 2.41
C PRO A 233 -9.96 -43.75 2.41
N GLU A 234 -9.91 -43.14 3.59
CA GLU A 234 -9.81 -41.69 3.78
C GLU A 234 -8.49 -41.10 3.22
N ILE A 235 -7.38 -41.83 3.34
CA ILE A 235 -6.07 -41.40 2.85
C ILE A 235 -6.00 -41.53 1.32
N ALA A 236 -6.53 -42.63 0.77
CA ALA A 236 -6.63 -42.83 -0.67
C ALA A 236 -7.47 -41.73 -1.35
N ALA A 237 -8.65 -41.42 -0.80
CA ALA A 237 -9.51 -40.35 -1.27
C ALA A 237 -8.84 -38.97 -1.17
N ALA A 238 -8.12 -38.68 -0.08
CA ALA A 238 -7.39 -37.43 0.06
C ALA A 238 -6.26 -37.27 -0.97
N ARG A 239 -5.49 -38.33 -1.23
CA ARG A 239 -4.44 -38.34 -2.27
C ARG A 239 -5.01 -38.11 -3.66
N GLU A 240 -6.10 -38.79 -4.00
CA GLU A 240 -6.77 -38.64 -5.30
C GLU A 240 -7.24 -37.20 -5.51
N ARG A 241 -7.97 -36.63 -4.55
CA ARG A 241 -8.43 -35.23 -4.59
C ARG A 241 -7.28 -34.23 -4.73
N ALA A 242 -6.19 -34.42 -3.97
CA ALA A 242 -5.04 -33.54 -4.02
C ALA A 242 -4.32 -33.61 -5.38
N LEU A 243 -4.17 -34.81 -5.95
CA LEU A 243 -3.57 -35.00 -7.27
C LEU A 243 -4.45 -34.44 -8.39
N GLU A 244 -5.77 -34.63 -8.31
CA GLU A 244 -6.73 -34.06 -9.26
C GLU A 244 -6.66 -32.53 -9.24
N ALA A 245 -6.68 -31.91 -8.06
CA ALA A 245 -6.60 -30.47 -7.91
C ALA A 245 -5.27 -29.88 -8.42
N LEU A 246 -4.17 -30.63 -8.31
CA LEU A 246 -2.87 -30.23 -8.87
C LEU A 246 -2.75 -30.47 -10.39
N ARG A 247 -3.51 -31.44 -10.93
CA ARG A 247 -3.58 -31.72 -12.37
C ARG A 247 -4.51 -30.79 -13.11
N ALA A 248 -5.59 -30.36 -12.47
CA ALA A 248 -6.49 -29.38 -13.02
C ALA A 248 -5.64 -28.17 -13.43
N PRO A 249 -5.53 -27.85 -14.72
CA PRO A 249 -4.85 -26.65 -15.13
C PRO A 249 -5.48 -25.50 -14.34
N THR A 250 -4.66 -24.54 -13.91
CA THR A 250 -5.11 -23.25 -13.38
C THR A 250 -5.84 -22.43 -14.46
N GLU A 251 -6.57 -23.09 -15.35
CA GLU A 251 -7.48 -22.52 -16.31
C GLU A 251 -8.67 -21.98 -15.54
N LYS A 252 -8.58 -20.66 -15.32
CA LYS A 252 -9.62 -19.81 -14.77
C LYS A 252 -9.92 -20.12 -13.31
N ALA A 253 -9.10 -19.53 -12.44
CA ALA A 253 -9.70 -18.88 -11.27
C ALA A 253 -10.94 -18.13 -11.79
N PRO A 254 -12.16 -18.48 -11.35
CA PRO A 254 -13.36 -17.78 -11.80
C PRO A 254 -13.10 -16.32 -11.48
N ALA A 255 -13.13 -15.47 -12.52
CA ALA A 255 -13.16 -14.04 -12.31
C ALA A 255 -14.22 -13.79 -11.23
N PRO A 256 -13.92 -12.99 -10.19
CA PRO A 256 -14.83 -12.77 -9.08
C PRO A 256 -16.20 -12.48 -9.69
N VAL A 257 -17.13 -13.39 -9.41
CA VAL A 257 -18.49 -13.31 -9.93
C VAL A 257 -19.05 -12.05 -9.29
N ASN A 258 -19.03 -10.96 -10.04
CA ASN A 258 -19.79 -9.77 -9.69
C ASN A 258 -21.24 -10.26 -9.63
N ASP A 259 -21.71 -10.46 -8.42
CA ASP A 259 -23.08 -10.79 -8.06
C ASP A 259 -23.96 -9.59 -8.44
N LYS A 260 -24.12 -9.39 -9.75
CA LYS A 260 -25.19 -8.58 -10.31
C LYS A 260 -26.45 -9.37 -10.05
N LEU A 261 -27.03 -9.11 -8.88
CA LEU A 261 -28.44 -9.33 -8.61
C LEU A 261 -29.23 -8.88 -9.84
N ASP A 262 -29.72 -9.87 -10.59
CA ASP A 262 -30.77 -9.73 -11.59
C ASP A 262 -31.99 -9.13 -10.91
N ARG A 263 -32.04 -7.79 -10.89
CA ARG A 263 -33.23 -7.04 -10.55
C ARG A 263 -34.15 -7.12 -11.76
N LYS A 264 -34.92 -8.19 -11.77
CA LYS A 264 -36.06 -8.46 -12.64
C LYS A 264 -36.84 -7.15 -12.85
N ASP A 265 -36.86 -6.68 -14.10
CA ASP A 265 -37.61 -5.52 -14.55
C ASP A 265 -39.10 -5.75 -14.27
N GLU A 266 -39.58 -5.18 -13.18
CA GLU A 266 -40.99 -4.99 -12.93
C GLU A 266 -41.44 -3.80 -13.79
N SER A 267 -42.02 -4.16 -14.92
CA SER A 267 -42.85 -3.36 -15.81
C SER A 267 -43.77 -2.42 -15.02
N ASN A 268 -43.30 -1.19 -14.76
CA ASN A 268 -44.13 -0.13 -14.22
C ASN A 268 -44.60 0.77 -15.36
N SER A 269 -45.83 0.49 -15.81
CA SER A 269 -46.64 1.33 -16.67
C SER A 269 -46.72 2.75 -16.13
N ARG A 270 -45.97 3.67 -16.72
CA ARG A 270 -46.11 5.11 -16.47
C ARG A 270 -47.20 5.69 -17.37
N PRO A 271 -48.27 6.31 -16.84
CA PRO A 271 -49.27 6.98 -17.64
C PRO A 271 -48.71 8.26 -18.28
N ALA A 272 -49.25 8.59 -19.46
CA ALA A 272 -48.86 9.73 -20.28
C ALA A 272 -48.91 11.08 -19.52
N PRO A 273 -47.97 12.00 -19.77
CA PRO A 273 -47.99 13.32 -19.15
C PRO A 273 -49.15 14.17 -19.67
N THR A 274 -49.96 14.68 -18.76
CA THR A 274 -50.97 15.70 -19.01
C THR A 274 -50.33 17.03 -19.47
N PRO A 275 -51.00 17.78 -20.37
CA PRO A 275 -50.52 19.08 -20.83
C PRO A 275 -50.56 20.10 -19.70
N ARG A 276 -49.42 20.74 -19.43
CA ARG A 276 -49.32 21.85 -18.46
C ARG A 276 -50.01 23.11 -19.01
N PRO A 277 -50.75 23.86 -18.18
CA PRO A 277 -51.33 25.14 -18.56
C PRO A 277 -50.26 26.20 -18.76
N LYS A 278 -50.47 27.01 -19.80
CA LYS A 278 -49.63 28.11 -20.29
C LYS A 278 -49.64 29.24 -19.26
N VAL A 279 -48.60 29.32 -18.42
CA VAL A 279 -48.41 30.44 -17.49
C VAL A 279 -47.75 31.60 -18.23
N ALA A 280 -48.37 32.77 -18.17
CA ALA A 280 -47.92 34.01 -18.79
C ALA A 280 -46.57 34.49 -18.19
N PRO A 281 -45.71 35.13 -18.99
CA PRO A 281 -44.42 35.63 -18.53
C PRO A 281 -44.60 36.78 -17.52
N PRO A 282 -43.76 36.85 -16.46
CA PRO A 282 -43.76 37.99 -15.54
C PRO A 282 -43.21 39.26 -16.21
N PRO A 283 -43.65 40.45 -15.75
CA PRO A 283 -43.30 41.73 -16.36
C PRO A 283 -41.81 42.06 -16.21
N ALA A 284 -41.27 42.68 -17.27
CA ALA A 284 -39.90 43.13 -17.40
C ALA A 284 -39.46 44.01 -16.21
N GLN A 285 -38.46 43.55 -15.47
CA GLN A 285 -37.76 44.34 -14.47
C GLN A 285 -36.81 45.31 -15.19
N LYS A 286 -36.92 46.60 -14.83
CA LYS A 286 -36.06 47.68 -15.31
C LYS A 286 -34.61 47.45 -14.85
N PRO A 287 -33.61 47.78 -15.69
CA PRO A 287 -32.20 47.62 -15.33
C PRO A 287 -31.82 48.62 -14.22
N THR A 288 -31.47 48.10 -13.05
CA THR A 288 -30.76 48.86 -12.01
C THR A 288 -29.30 49.04 -12.44
N SER A 289 -28.91 50.31 -12.50
CA SER A 289 -27.56 50.82 -12.75
C SER A 289 -26.49 50.01 -12.01
N SER A 290 -25.70 49.25 -12.76
CA SER A 290 -24.48 48.61 -12.27
C SER A 290 -23.40 49.66 -12.03
N VAL A 291 -22.96 49.78 -10.78
CA VAL A 291 -21.67 50.41 -10.47
C VAL A 291 -20.56 49.49 -11.02
N PRO A 292 -19.57 49.99 -11.76
CA PRO A 292 -18.53 49.16 -12.36
C PRO A 292 -17.71 48.44 -11.28
N ALA A 293 -17.63 47.11 -11.39
CA ALA A 293 -16.85 46.24 -10.49
C ALA A 293 -15.36 46.63 -10.36
N GLU A 294 -14.85 47.47 -11.27
CA GLU A 294 -13.51 48.06 -11.21
C GLU A 294 -13.28 49.01 -10.02
N GLN A 295 -14.33 49.68 -9.53
CA GLN A 295 -14.18 50.61 -8.40
C GLN A 295 -14.07 49.88 -7.05
N MET A 296 -14.76 48.75 -6.87
CA MET A 296 -14.65 47.96 -5.63
C MET A 296 -13.25 47.35 -5.45
N LEU A 297 -12.60 46.92 -6.53
CA LEU A 297 -11.28 46.29 -6.44
C LEU A 297 -10.18 47.32 -6.09
N LYS A 298 -10.27 48.55 -6.62
CA LYS A 298 -9.34 49.65 -6.26
C LYS A 298 -9.47 50.07 -4.81
N GLU A 299 -10.69 50.11 -4.26
CA GLU A 299 -10.91 50.48 -2.87
C GLU A 299 -10.38 49.42 -1.88
N GLN A 300 -10.49 48.13 -2.24
CA GLN A 300 -10.00 47.03 -1.41
C GLN A 300 -8.46 46.94 -1.41
N MET A 301 -7.82 47.26 -2.54
CA MET A 301 -6.35 47.32 -2.64
C MET A 301 -5.75 48.51 -1.88
N LEU A 302 -6.42 49.66 -1.80
CA LEU A 302 -5.95 50.79 -0.99
C LEU A 302 -6.06 50.53 0.51
N LYS A 303 -7.09 49.82 0.98
CA LYS A 303 -7.24 49.47 2.41
C LYS A 303 -6.18 48.46 2.88
N SER A 304 -5.73 47.55 2.01
CA SER A 304 -4.75 46.50 2.37
C SER A 304 -3.30 47.03 2.50
N ARG A 305 -2.96 48.13 1.83
CA ARG A 305 -1.62 48.75 1.94
C ARG A 305 -1.38 49.52 3.24
N LYS A 306 -2.42 49.85 4.01
CA LYS A 306 -2.32 50.68 5.22
C LYS A 306 -2.06 49.89 6.51
N ALA A 307 -2.02 48.54 6.44
CA ALA A 307 -1.95 47.67 7.62
C ALA A 307 -0.67 46.82 7.70
N ALA A 308 0.39 47.12 6.96
CA ALA A 308 1.67 46.42 7.10
C ALA A 308 2.48 47.00 8.28
N PRO A 309 2.71 46.24 9.38
CA PRO A 309 3.61 46.68 10.43
C PRO A 309 5.06 46.70 9.92
N LYS A 310 5.75 47.82 10.16
CA LYS A 310 7.20 47.96 9.92
C LYS A 310 7.94 46.97 10.84
N SER A 311 8.29 45.80 10.32
CA SER A 311 9.22 44.90 11.04
C SER A 311 10.61 45.51 10.98
N LYS A 312 11.08 45.95 12.14
CA LYS A 312 12.48 46.26 12.44
C LYS A 312 13.29 45.00 12.16
N ILE A 313 14.10 45.01 11.10
CA ILE A 313 15.11 43.98 10.89
C ILE A 313 16.29 44.44 11.74
N ASP A 314 16.45 43.82 12.91
CA ASP A 314 17.64 43.99 13.72
C ASP A 314 18.82 43.35 12.97
N GLU A 315 19.82 44.19 12.77
CA GLU A 315 21.11 43.95 12.15
C GLU A 315 21.87 42.88 12.94
N VAL A 316 21.98 41.69 12.38
CA VAL A 316 22.75 40.59 12.96
C VAL A 316 24.19 40.72 12.49
N ASP A 317 25.04 41.18 13.40
CA ASP A 317 26.48 41.32 13.28
C ASP A 317 27.14 39.92 13.16
N PHE A 318 27.87 39.68 12.07
CA PHE A 318 28.60 38.44 11.82
C PHE A 318 30.10 38.67 12.13
N PRO A 319 30.68 38.01 13.15
CA PRO A 319 32.09 38.16 13.44
C PRO A 319 32.95 37.46 12.37
N SER A 320 33.77 38.25 11.69
CA SER A 320 34.82 37.79 10.79
C SER A 320 35.92 37.10 11.58
N GLY A 321 35.97 35.77 11.50
CA GLY A 321 37.10 34.96 11.91
C GLY A 321 38.23 35.04 10.88
N LYS A 322 39.40 35.51 11.33
CA LYS A 322 40.66 35.51 10.57
C LYS A 322 41.12 34.07 10.29
N LEU A 323 41.55 33.84 9.05
CA LEU A 323 42.49 32.78 8.67
C LEU A 323 43.91 33.33 8.76
#